data_AF-A0A5J4YF13-F1
#
_entry.id   AF-A0A5J4YF13-F1
#
_cell.length_a   1.000
_cell.length_b   1.000
_cell.length_c   1.000
_cell.angle_alpha   90.00
_cell.angle_beta   90.00
_cell.angle_gamma   90.00
#
_symmetry.space_group_name_H-M   'P 1'
#
loop_
_entity.id
_entity.type
_entity.pdbx_description
1 polymer ?
#
loop_
_entity_poly.entity_id
_entity_poly.type
_entity_poly.pdbx_seq_one_letter_code
_entity_poly.pdbx_strand_id
1 'polypeptide(L)'
;MNLRSVATATCKHAFQPSSKNARQSVPTPVRQFACTTRIRPQRRIPSTKHGWLTGLMAPTRAQSGKSAADVSISDAAEGGFSQYLGNLCFRSKYGTYLWNTSISAPYRVIRIAAMTLISLLLLARSWRLFIRSSSEGAVLLVALALASSQFGVFTATALVVFALILTLAKQLASTPEVNAGHRAGGKGFAGKREHIENTLEALTALIQRDNSTPGGLTTLAYVEFDVHETADKELVVLHDLHSVLAASAPYEINQGIMQELAGAGLQLEAPATTSTAKLMQKAQAAGRGLYGDTAGLQSLTAAQLKRVHISGRQGVHVPTLEEFLRCCTSHNLQRSVAVEVKSVATDTGRAKFVNLLRQYKQDFEQRQDPNMTSRLYKPFAPIAAISFPFFWAPAFGEFGTPMWREWALQFRKAGVNTRCCVWHALNLSRGA
;
A
#
# COMPACT_ATOMS: atom_id res chain seq x y z
N MET A 1 -44.93 -35.55 -41.47
CA MET A 1 -44.45 -35.27 -40.10
C MET A 1 -44.27 -33.76 -39.97
N ASN A 2 -45.01 -33.17 -39.04
CA ASN A 2 -45.26 -31.73 -38.91
C ASN A 2 -44.03 -30.96 -38.41
N LEU A 3 -43.62 -29.95 -39.19
CA LEU A 3 -42.71 -28.89 -38.78
C LEU A 3 -43.54 -27.80 -38.07
N ARG A 4 -43.30 -27.58 -36.78
CA ARG A 4 -43.88 -26.47 -36.01
C ARG A 4 -43.03 -25.22 -36.18
N SER A 5 -43.66 -24.18 -36.71
CA SER A 5 -43.23 -22.78 -36.71
C SER A 5 -43.31 -22.19 -35.29
N VAL A 6 -42.28 -21.47 -34.86
CA VAL A 6 -42.33 -20.55 -33.72
C VAL A 6 -42.43 -19.13 -34.25
N ALA A 7 -43.51 -18.46 -33.89
CA ALA A 7 -43.84 -17.11 -34.28
C ALA A 7 -43.09 -16.07 -33.44
N THR A 8 -42.52 -15.07 -34.12
CA THR A 8 -41.94 -13.85 -33.58
C THR A 8 -43.04 -12.80 -33.36
N ALA A 9 -43.25 -12.40 -32.11
CA ALA A 9 -44.14 -11.28 -31.78
C ALA A 9 -43.37 -9.96 -31.89
N THR A 10 -43.79 -9.10 -32.83
CA THR A 10 -43.34 -7.72 -32.97
C THR A 10 -44.32 -6.79 -32.25
N CYS A 11 -43.84 -6.06 -31.24
CA CYS A 11 -44.62 -5.05 -30.55
C CYS A 11 -44.33 -3.68 -31.18
N LYS A 12 -45.29 -3.15 -31.96
CA LYS A 12 -45.31 -1.77 -32.47
C LYS A 12 -46.09 -0.92 -31.47
N HIS A 13 -45.43 0.05 -30.83
CA HIS A 13 -46.13 1.19 -30.24
C HIS A 13 -45.69 2.47 -30.93
N ALA A 14 -46.65 3.04 -31.67
CA ALA A 14 -46.58 4.36 -32.25
C ALA A 14 -46.77 5.43 -31.16
N PHE A 15 -45.92 6.44 -31.18
CA PHE A 15 -46.03 7.62 -30.33
C PHE A 15 -46.54 8.77 -31.20
N GLN A 16 -47.75 9.26 -30.92
CA GLN A 16 -48.29 10.51 -31.48
C GLN A 16 -48.18 11.63 -30.42
N PRO A 17 -47.87 12.88 -30.83
CA PRO A 17 -47.71 13.98 -29.89
C PRO A 17 -49.07 14.65 -29.60
N SER A 18 -49.37 14.88 -28.33
CA SER A 18 -50.52 15.67 -27.89
C SER A 18 -50.03 16.97 -27.26
N SER A 19 -50.15 18.06 -28.01
CA SER A 19 -50.13 19.43 -27.50
C SER A 19 -51.44 19.76 -26.78
N LYS A 20 -51.39 20.32 -25.56
CA LYS A 20 -52.29 21.40 -25.10
C LYS A 20 -51.85 21.98 -23.75
N ASN A 21 -51.80 23.31 -23.74
CA ASN A 21 -51.64 24.29 -22.67
C ASN A 21 -52.26 23.91 -21.30
N ALA A 22 -51.60 24.27 -20.20
CA ALA A 22 -51.96 25.45 -19.40
C ALA A 22 -51.31 25.49 -18.00
N ARG A 23 -51.08 26.72 -17.54
CA ARG A 23 -50.84 27.21 -16.16
C ARG A 23 -49.41 27.21 -15.62
N GLN A 24 -48.81 28.39 -15.81
CA GLN A 24 -47.79 28.99 -14.94
C GLN A 24 -48.28 29.02 -13.48
N SER A 25 -47.51 28.44 -12.57
CA SER A 25 -47.62 28.69 -11.13
C SER A 25 -46.52 29.66 -10.70
N VAL A 26 -46.96 30.80 -10.17
CA VAL A 26 -46.16 31.86 -9.52
C VAL A 26 -45.43 31.28 -8.29
N PRO A 27 -44.17 31.67 -8.02
CA PRO A 27 -43.46 31.24 -6.81
C PRO A 27 -44.00 31.97 -5.57
N THR A 28 -44.40 31.20 -4.55
CA THR A 28 -44.72 31.73 -3.22
C THR A 28 -43.42 31.84 -2.39
N PRO A 29 -43.17 32.96 -1.69
CA PRO A 29 -41.93 33.13 -0.94
C PRO A 29 -42.04 32.63 0.51
N VAL A 30 -40.91 32.08 0.98
CA VAL A 30 -40.39 32.09 2.36
C VAL A 30 -41.20 31.37 3.46
N ARG A 31 -40.57 30.31 4.00
CA ARG A 31 -40.42 30.15 5.46
C ARG A 31 -39.00 29.67 5.79
N GLN A 32 -38.18 30.61 6.26
CA GLN A 32 -36.93 30.33 6.95
C GLN A 32 -37.27 29.71 8.32
N PHE A 33 -36.83 28.47 8.55
CA PHE A 33 -36.75 27.92 9.90
C PHE A 33 -35.42 28.32 10.50
N ALA A 34 -35.45 29.35 11.36
CA ALA A 34 -34.34 29.69 12.24
C ALA A 34 -34.25 28.64 13.36
N CYS A 35 -33.25 27.77 13.29
CA CYS A 35 -32.87 26.94 14.43
C CYS A 35 -32.08 27.81 15.42
N THR A 36 -32.75 28.26 16.48
CA THR A 36 -32.15 28.99 17.59
C THR A 36 -31.57 27.99 18.60
N THR A 37 -30.28 27.69 18.47
CA THR A 37 -29.55 26.92 19.47
C THR A 37 -29.33 27.80 20.71
N ARG A 38 -30.03 27.46 21.79
CA ARG A 38 -29.97 28.13 23.09
C ARG A 38 -28.60 27.87 23.75
N ILE A 39 -27.74 28.88 23.78
CA ILE A 39 -26.51 28.87 24.60
C ILE A 39 -26.93 29.00 26.07
N ARG A 40 -26.68 27.95 26.88
CA ARG A 40 -26.79 28.03 28.35
C ARG A 40 -25.50 28.64 28.91
N PRO A 41 -25.58 29.61 29.86
CA PRO A 41 -24.41 30.14 30.52
C PRO A 41 -23.88 29.22 31.63
N GLN A 42 -22.57 29.36 31.82
CA GLN A 42 -21.65 28.73 32.78
C GLN A 42 -22.20 28.20 34.11
N ARG A 43 -21.71 27.02 34.50
CA ARG A 43 -21.42 26.71 35.92
C ARG A 43 -19.91 26.76 36.16
N ARG A 44 -19.49 27.74 36.95
CA ARG A 44 -18.18 27.84 37.58
C ARG A 44 -17.99 26.66 38.53
N ILE A 45 -16.86 25.98 38.43
CA ILE A 45 -16.37 25.02 39.43
C ILE A 45 -15.31 25.75 40.26
N PRO A 46 -15.29 25.62 41.61
CA PRO A 46 -14.41 26.40 42.46
C PRO A 46 -12.97 25.89 42.40
N SER A 47 -12.02 26.83 42.37
CA SER A 47 -10.61 26.55 42.62
C SER A 47 -10.36 26.40 44.11
N THR A 48 -9.89 25.24 44.54
CA THR A 48 -9.32 25.05 45.87
C THR A 48 -7.86 25.48 45.84
N LYS A 49 -7.63 26.65 46.44
CA LYS A 49 -6.34 27.12 46.96
C LYS A 49 -5.76 26.07 47.91
N HIS A 50 -4.48 25.74 47.79
CA HIS A 50 -3.58 25.47 48.92
C HIS A 50 -2.25 26.15 48.62
N GLY A 51 -1.89 27.10 49.48
CA GLY A 51 -0.56 27.72 49.53
C GLY A 51 0.32 27.03 50.58
N TRP A 52 1.42 27.71 50.92
CA TRP A 52 2.59 27.33 51.75
C TRP A 52 3.67 26.58 50.93
N LEU A 53 4.92 27.02 50.81
CA LEU A 53 5.76 27.90 51.63
C LEU A 53 6.84 28.63 50.80
N THR A 54 7.17 29.82 51.27
CA THR A 54 8.17 30.79 50.83
C THR A 54 9.62 30.46 51.25
N GLY A 55 10.58 31.00 50.48
CA GLY A 55 11.93 31.38 50.94
C GLY A 55 13.05 30.72 50.12
N LEU A 56 14.13 31.38 49.70
CA LEU A 56 14.64 32.73 49.90
C LEU A 56 15.83 32.91 48.93
N MET A 57 16.04 34.15 48.47
CA MET A 57 17.29 34.73 47.93
C MET A 57 17.77 34.40 46.50
N ALA A 58 17.64 35.40 45.63
CA ALA A 58 18.64 35.78 44.63
C ALA A 58 19.67 36.75 45.29
N PRO A 59 20.68 37.32 44.59
CA PRO A 59 21.26 37.02 43.28
C PRO A 59 22.81 36.95 43.31
N THR A 60 23.48 36.50 42.25
CA THR A 60 24.70 37.18 41.75
C THR A 60 25.18 36.69 40.37
N ARG A 61 25.40 37.69 39.51
CA ARG A 61 26.58 37.93 38.66
C ARG A 61 26.75 37.17 37.34
N ALA A 62 26.79 37.99 36.28
CA ALA A 62 27.27 37.71 34.95
C ALA A 62 28.78 37.42 34.90
N GLN A 63 29.16 36.45 34.07
CA GLN A 63 30.43 36.32 33.32
C GLN A 63 30.07 35.57 32.02
N SER A 64 30.00 36.22 30.86
CA SER A 64 31.10 36.49 29.92
C SER A 64 31.89 35.23 29.47
N GLY A 65 31.64 34.82 28.23
CA GLY A 65 32.66 34.25 27.33
C GLY A 65 32.83 32.73 27.36
N LYS A 66 32.37 32.03 26.32
CA LYS A 66 33.22 31.55 25.22
C LYS A 66 32.41 30.70 24.24
N SER A 67 32.67 30.99 22.96
CA SER A 67 32.25 30.24 21.78
C SER A 67 32.73 28.79 21.83
N ALA A 68 31.85 27.87 21.49
CA ALA A 68 32.17 26.55 20.96
C ALA A 68 31.18 26.23 19.83
N ALA A 69 31.32 26.96 18.72
CA ALA A 69 30.99 26.43 17.41
C ALA A 69 32.16 25.55 16.95
N ASP A 70 31.86 24.57 16.08
CA ASP A 70 32.72 23.55 15.49
C ASP A 70 32.74 22.19 16.22
N VAL A 71 31.62 21.48 16.08
CA VAL A 71 31.64 20.02 15.88
C VAL A 71 31.04 19.78 14.50
N SER A 72 31.88 19.40 13.54
CA SER A 72 31.49 19.06 12.18
C SER A 72 30.57 17.83 12.20
N ILE A 73 29.45 17.92 11.47
CA ILE A 73 28.48 16.83 11.25
C ILE A 73 28.99 15.87 10.13
N SER A 74 30.31 15.83 9.89
CA SER A 74 30.91 14.97 8.86
C SER A 74 31.37 13.61 9.36
N ASP A 75 31.57 13.44 10.67
CA ASP A 75 32.26 12.24 11.21
C ASP A 75 31.29 11.20 11.81
N ALA A 76 29.98 11.46 11.73
CA ALA A 76 28.94 10.55 12.22
C ALA A 76 28.46 9.52 11.16
N ALA A 77 29.02 9.54 9.94
CA ALA A 77 28.51 8.76 8.81
C ALA A 77 29.22 7.39 8.58
N GLU A 78 30.31 7.07 9.30
CA GLU A 78 31.01 5.78 9.11
C GLU A 78 30.73 4.74 10.20
N GLY A 79 29.95 5.09 11.21
CA GLY A 79 29.53 4.16 12.26
C GLY A 79 28.32 3.34 11.85
N GLY A 80 28.55 2.28 11.07
CA GLY A 80 27.49 1.38 10.60
C GLY A 80 26.56 0.88 11.72
N PHE A 81 25.34 0.49 11.34
CA PHE A 81 24.28 -0.02 12.21
C PHE A 81 24.72 -1.06 13.28
N SER A 82 25.82 -1.79 13.04
CA SER A 82 26.43 -2.71 14.01
C SER A 82 27.12 -2.01 15.20
N GLN A 83 27.75 -0.85 14.99
CA GLN A 83 28.33 -0.02 16.06
C GLN A 83 27.24 0.60 16.94
N TYR A 84 26.09 0.97 16.35
CA TYR A 84 24.97 1.52 17.10
C TYR A 84 24.31 0.47 18.01
N LEU A 85 24.11 -0.75 17.51
CA LEU A 85 23.66 -1.89 18.33
C LEU A 85 24.69 -2.32 19.38
N GLY A 86 25.98 -2.30 19.03
CA GLY A 86 27.07 -2.57 19.97
C GLY A 86 27.12 -1.58 21.13
N ASN A 87 26.98 -0.28 20.84
CA ASN A 87 26.96 0.76 21.86
C ASN A 87 25.69 0.70 22.73
N LEU A 88 24.53 0.37 22.15
CA LEU A 88 23.28 0.22 22.90
C LEU A 88 23.34 -0.98 23.87
N CYS A 89 23.89 -2.11 23.43
CA CYS A 89 23.96 -3.35 24.22
C CYS A 89 25.11 -3.38 25.23
N PHE A 90 26.26 -2.77 24.93
CA PHE A 90 27.47 -2.93 25.76
C PHE A 90 27.95 -1.65 26.45
N ARG A 91 27.52 -0.44 26.03
CA ARG A 91 28.01 0.84 26.58
C ARG A 91 26.91 1.74 27.17
N SER A 92 25.64 1.35 27.11
CA SER A 92 24.57 2.09 27.79
C SER A 92 24.61 1.87 29.31
N LYS A 93 24.11 2.85 30.10
CA LYS A 93 23.91 2.68 31.55
C LYS A 93 23.02 1.47 31.88
N TYR A 94 22.17 1.05 30.93
CA TYR A 94 21.37 -0.19 30.98
C TYR A 94 22.22 -1.46 30.80
N GLY A 95 23.24 -1.43 29.92
CA GLY A 95 24.21 -2.52 29.74
C GLY A 95 25.06 -2.74 30.99
N THR A 96 25.49 -1.65 31.64
CA THR A 96 26.24 -1.74 32.93
C THR A 96 25.34 -2.24 34.07
N TYR A 97 24.07 -1.83 34.13
CA TYR A 97 23.08 -2.35 35.09
C TYR A 97 22.79 -3.84 34.89
N LEU A 98 22.69 -4.29 33.63
CA LEU A 98 22.55 -5.71 33.31
C LEU A 98 23.79 -6.51 33.70
N TRP A 99 25.00 -5.95 33.60
CA TRP A 99 26.24 -6.67 33.87
C TRP A 99 26.67 -6.72 35.34
N ASN A 100 26.32 -5.72 36.17
CA ASN A 100 26.85 -5.59 37.54
C ASN A 100 25.91 -6.02 38.67
N THR A 101 24.71 -6.54 38.40
CA THR A 101 23.88 -7.09 39.48
C THR A 101 24.28 -8.54 39.77
N SER A 102 24.60 -8.82 41.03
CA SER A 102 24.85 -10.15 41.61
C SER A 102 23.57 -11.01 41.60
N ILE A 103 23.11 -11.41 40.41
CA ILE A 103 21.98 -12.31 40.30
C ILE A 103 22.47 -13.75 40.53
N SER A 104 21.67 -14.51 41.26
CA SER A 104 21.93 -15.89 41.65
C SER A 104 22.30 -16.78 40.44
N ALA A 105 23.09 -17.82 40.69
CA ALA A 105 23.56 -18.79 39.68
C ALA A 105 22.50 -19.22 38.62
N PRO A 106 21.23 -19.50 38.96
CA PRO A 106 20.23 -19.89 37.95
C PRO A 106 19.95 -18.81 36.90
N TYR A 107 19.99 -17.53 37.25
CA TYR A 107 19.78 -16.45 36.27
C TYR A 107 20.97 -16.25 35.34
N ARG A 108 22.19 -16.63 35.76
CA ARG A 108 23.35 -16.66 34.86
C ARG A 108 23.18 -17.75 33.80
N VAL A 109 22.67 -18.92 34.19
CA VAL A 109 22.39 -20.03 33.26
C VAL A 109 21.30 -19.63 32.25
N ILE A 110 20.19 -19.04 32.71
CA ILE A 110 19.12 -18.57 31.82
C ILE A 110 19.62 -17.48 30.87
N ARG A 111 20.46 -16.55 31.36
CA ARG A 111 21.04 -15.49 30.53
C ARG A 111 22.02 -16.05 29.49
N ILE A 112 22.91 -16.98 29.87
CA ILE A 112 23.81 -17.66 28.94
C ILE A 112 22.98 -18.41 27.89
N ALA A 113 21.93 -19.14 28.29
CA ALA A 113 21.04 -19.83 27.36
C ALA A 113 20.34 -18.86 26.39
N ALA A 114 19.86 -17.72 26.88
CA ALA A 114 19.23 -16.70 26.05
C ALA A 114 20.23 -16.03 25.08
N MET A 115 21.45 -15.74 25.53
CA MET A 115 22.49 -15.17 24.66
C MET A 115 23.00 -16.20 23.65
N THR A 116 23.10 -17.47 24.02
CA THR A 116 23.41 -18.56 23.09
C THR A 116 22.30 -18.71 22.06
N LEU A 117 21.02 -18.63 22.47
CA LEU A 117 19.88 -18.67 21.55
C LEU A 117 19.89 -17.47 20.59
N ILE A 118 20.14 -16.25 21.09
CA ILE A 118 20.25 -15.04 20.26
C ILE A 118 21.44 -15.18 19.29
N SER A 119 22.60 -15.62 19.76
CA SER A 119 23.76 -15.87 18.92
C SER A 119 23.48 -16.93 17.87
N LEU A 120 22.77 -18.02 18.19
CA LEU A 120 22.35 -19.04 17.23
C LEU A 120 21.35 -18.50 16.21
N LEU A 121 20.42 -17.63 16.62
CA LEU A 121 19.47 -16.98 15.71
C LEU A 121 20.16 -15.97 14.79
N LEU A 122 21.15 -15.22 15.31
CA LEU A 122 22.00 -14.32 14.53
C LEU A 122 22.92 -15.11 13.60
N LEU A 123 23.49 -16.22 14.06
CA LEU A 123 24.28 -17.13 13.24
C LEU A 123 23.41 -17.74 12.14
N ALA A 124 22.18 -18.20 12.43
CA ALA A 124 21.23 -18.71 11.44
C ALA A 124 20.79 -17.63 10.43
N ARG A 125 20.71 -16.37 10.86
CA ARG A 125 20.43 -15.22 9.98
C ARG A 125 21.63 -14.86 9.11
N SER A 126 22.84 -14.88 9.67
CA SER A 126 24.11 -14.72 8.94
C SER A 126 24.38 -15.91 8.01
N TRP A 127 23.94 -17.11 8.39
CA TRP A 127 23.96 -18.35 7.60
C TRP A 127 23.02 -18.27 6.42
N ARG A 128 21.85 -17.65 6.57
CA ARG A 128 20.96 -17.29 5.45
C ARG A 128 21.62 -16.33 4.46
N LEU A 129 22.50 -15.43 4.92
CA LEU A 129 23.25 -14.52 4.05
C LEU A 129 24.47 -15.23 3.42
N PHE A 130 25.14 -16.10 4.16
CA PHE A 130 26.31 -16.89 3.72
C PHE A 130 25.93 -17.98 2.70
N ILE A 131 24.82 -18.69 2.89
CA ILE A 131 24.25 -19.63 1.90
C ILE A 131 23.81 -18.89 0.63
N ARG A 132 23.46 -17.60 0.74
CA ARG A 132 23.14 -16.77 -0.41
C ARG A 132 24.38 -16.35 -1.21
N SER A 133 25.57 -16.35 -0.60
CA SER A 133 26.80 -15.82 -1.22
C SER A 133 27.69 -16.86 -1.88
N SER A 134 27.59 -18.16 -1.55
CA SER A 134 28.15 -19.20 -2.42
C SER A 134 27.54 -20.58 -2.13
N SER A 135 27.01 -21.22 -3.17
CA SER A 135 26.66 -22.65 -3.14
C SER A 135 27.86 -23.53 -2.76
N GLU A 136 29.08 -23.03 -2.95
CA GLU A 136 30.36 -23.67 -2.64
C GLU A 136 30.62 -23.78 -1.13
N GLY A 137 30.18 -22.81 -0.32
CA GLY A 137 30.36 -22.85 1.14
C GLY A 137 29.53 -23.94 1.83
N ALA A 138 28.33 -24.21 1.30
CA ALA A 138 27.49 -25.31 1.78
C ALA A 138 28.10 -26.69 1.44
N VAL A 139 28.70 -26.82 0.25
CA VAL A 139 29.37 -28.06 -0.19
C VAL A 139 30.60 -28.37 0.68
N LEU A 140 31.38 -27.35 1.04
CA LEU A 140 32.59 -27.53 1.87
C LEU A 140 32.26 -27.99 3.30
N LEU A 141 31.20 -27.45 3.90
CA LEU A 141 30.72 -27.85 5.22
C LEU A 141 30.14 -29.27 5.24
N VAL A 142 29.44 -29.66 4.17
CA VAL A 142 28.97 -31.04 3.98
C VAL A 142 30.16 -32.00 3.84
N ALA A 143 31.18 -31.64 3.05
CA ALA A 143 32.37 -32.45 2.87
C ALA A 143 33.16 -32.64 4.19
N LEU A 144 33.31 -31.60 5.00
CA LEU A 144 33.99 -31.65 6.30
C LEU A 144 33.22 -32.48 7.36
N ALA A 145 31.89 -32.44 7.33
CA ALA A 145 31.05 -33.25 8.22
C ALA A 145 31.03 -34.75 7.84
N LEU A 146 31.18 -35.06 6.56
CA LEU A 146 31.28 -36.43 6.04
C LEU A 146 32.66 -37.06 6.31
N ALA A 147 33.72 -36.25 6.31
CA ALA A 147 35.09 -36.73 6.48
C ALA A 147 35.46 -37.11 7.93
N SER A 148 34.66 -36.74 8.94
CA SER A 148 35.08 -36.75 10.35
C SER A 148 34.28 -37.64 11.30
N SER A 149 33.33 -38.47 10.85
CA SER A 149 32.50 -39.24 11.80
C SER A 149 32.25 -40.70 11.42
N GLN A 150 32.30 -41.58 12.43
CA GLN A 150 31.75 -42.94 12.40
C GLN A 150 30.23 -42.98 12.13
N PHE A 151 29.58 -41.81 12.04
CA PHE A 151 28.15 -41.62 11.75
C PHE A 151 27.91 -41.01 10.37
N GLY A 152 28.89 -41.08 9.44
CA GLY A 152 28.82 -40.43 8.13
C GLY A 152 27.51 -40.68 7.36
N VAL A 153 26.93 -41.88 7.46
CA VAL A 153 25.63 -42.21 6.84
C VAL A 153 24.47 -41.42 7.45
N PHE A 154 24.42 -41.28 8.78
CA PHE A 154 23.38 -40.50 9.46
C PHE A 154 23.52 -39.00 9.15
N THR A 155 24.74 -38.48 9.15
CA THR A 155 25.01 -37.07 8.82
C THR A 155 24.68 -36.79 7.36
N ALA A 156 25.05 -37.67 6.42
CA ALA A 156 24.67 -37.59 5.01
C ALA A 156 23.14 -37.57 4.84
N THR A 157 22.45 -38.50 5.51
CA THR A 157 20.99 -38.61 5.44
C THR A 157 20.31 -37.35 5.99
N ALA A 158 20.77 -36.84 7.13
CA ALA A 158 20.23 -35.61 7.72
C ALA A 158 20.43 -34.40 6.81
N LEU A 159 21.58 -34.28 6.14
CA LEU A 159 21.87 -33.21 5.19
C LEU A 159 21.00 -33.31 3.93
N VAL A 160 20.79 -34.52 3.40
CA VAL A 160 19.89 -34.75 2.26
C VAL A 160 18.45 -34.39 2.64
N VAL A 161 17.96 -34.84 3.80
CA VAL A 161 16.62 -34.50 4.30
C VAL A 161 16.48 -32.99 4.49
N PHE A 162 17.49 -32.33 5.07
CA PHE A 162 17.49 -30.88 5.23
C PHE A 162 17.47 -30.14 3.90
N ALA A 163 18.29 -30.57 2.92
CA ALA A 163 18.29 -30.01 1.57
C ALA A 163 16.93 -30.21 0.87
N LEU A 164 16.31 -31.38 1.04
CA LEU A 164 14.98 -31.67 0.50
C LEU A 164 13.91 -30.78 1.14
N ILE A 165 13.93 -30.61 2.47
CA ILE A 165 13.04 -29.67 3.19
C ILE A 165 13.24 -28.25 2.69
N LEU A 166 14.48 -27.78 2.53
CA LEU A 166 14.75 -26.44 1.98
C LEU A 166 14.27 -26.29 0.54
N THR A 167 14.39 -27.34 -0.27
CA THR A 167 13.92 -27.36 -1.66
C THR A 167 12.40 -27.31 -1.74
N LEU A 168 11.72 -28.13 -0.93
CA LEU A 168 10.26 -28.11 -0.78
C LEU A 168 9.77 -26.77 -0.23
N ALA A 169 10.41 -26.23 0.82
CA ALA A 169 10.07 -24.93 1.38
C ALA A 169 10.30 -23.81 0.35
N LYS A 170 11.38 -23.86 -0.44
CA LYS A 170 11.62 -22.93 -1.54
C LYS A 170 10.55 -23.09 -2.61
N GLN A 171 10.17 -24.31 -2.98
CA GLN A 171 9.16 -24.58 -3.99
C GLN A 171 7.79 -24.06 -3.55
N LEU A 172 7.38 -24.34 -2.31
CA LEU A 172 6.17 -23.84 -1.67
C LEU A 172 6.18 -22.32 -1.48
N ALA A 173 7.33 -21.73 -1.16
CA ALA A 173 7.48 -20.28 -1.10
C ALA A 173 7.53 -19.62 -2.50
N SER A 174 7.89 -20.39 -3.53
CA SER A 174 8.01 -19.92 -4.91
C SER A 174 6.78 -20.15 -5.76
N THR A 175 5.77 -20.89 -5.28
CA THR A 175 4.46 -20.88 -5.92
C THR A 175 3.87 -19.49 -5.65
N PRO A 176 3.86 -18.59 -6.64
CA PRO A 176 3.26 -17.28 -6.43
C PRO A 176 1.81 -17.54 -6.00
N GLU A 177 1.38 -16.90 -4.93
CA GLU A 177 -0.04 -16.89 -4.58
C GLU A 177 -0.74 -16.17 -5.74
N VAL A 178 -1.31 -16.94 -6.68
CA VAL A 178 -1.93 -16.39 -7.87
C VAL A 178 -3.26 -15.78 -7.44
N ASN A 179 -3.23 -14.53 -7.01
CA ASN A 179 -4.43 -13.77 -6.78
C ASN A 179 -4.97 -13.26 -8.12
N ALA A 180 -6.07 -13.85 -8.59
CA ALA A 180 -6.74 -13.47 -9.83
C ALA A 180 -7.27 -12.03 -9.82
N GLY A 181 -7.31 -11.37 -8.66
CA GLY A 181 -7.74 -9.98 -8.51
C GLY A 181 -6.60 -8.96 -8.53
N HIS A 182 -5.34 -9.35 -8.75
CA HIS A 182 -4.24 -8.41 -8.95
C HIS A 182 -4.56 -7.47 -10.14
N ARG A 183 -4.50 -6.15 -9.90
CA ARG A 183 -4.91 -5.08 -10.82
C ARG A 183 -6.29 -5.28 -11.44
N ALA A 184 -7.24 -5.66 -10.59
CA ALA A 184 -8.60 -6.05 -10.93
C ALA A 184 -8.73 -7.17 -11.96
N GLY A 185 -7.72 -8.04 -12.04
CA GLY A 185 -7.71 -9.22 -12.90
C GLY A 185 -7.34 -8.94 -14.36
N GLY A 186 -7.08 -7.69 -14.70
CA GLY A 186 -6.43 -7.36 -15.97
C GLY A 186 -4.95 -7.75 -15.93
N LYS A 187 -4.37 -7.96 -17.11
CA LYS A 187 -2.96 -8.31 -17.22
C LYS A 187 -2.33 -7.28 -18.16
N GLY A 188 -1.61 -6.28 -17.67
CA GLY A 188 -0.90 -5.31 -18.51
C GLY A 188 -1.78 -4.53 -19.50
N PHE A 189 -1.11 -3.85 -20.43
CA PHE A 189 -1.73 -2.94 -21.41
C PHE A 189 -1.63 -3.42 -22.87
N ALA A 190 -0.82 -4.44 -23.18
CA ALA A 190 -0.61 -4.87 -24.56
C ALA A 190 -1.83 -5.61 -25.16
N GLY A 191 -2.29 -5.15 -26.34
CA GLY A 191 -3.58 -5.38 -26.99
C GLY A 191 -3.94 -6.80 -27.48
N LYS A 192 -3.46 -7.86 -26.81
CA LYS A 192 -3.90 -9.25 -27.06
C LYS A 192 -4.66 -9.86 -25.88
N ARG A 193 -4.96 -9.07 -24.87
CA ARG A 193 -5.60 -9.55 -23.63
C ARG A 193 -7.03 -9.06 -23.56
N GLU A 194 -7.89 -9.90 -22.99
CA GLU A 194 -9.33 -9.69 -22.90
C GLU A 194 -9.65 -8.37 -22.16
N HIS A 195 -8.96 -8.11 -21.05
CA HIS A 195 -9.14 -6.90 -20.26
C HIS A 195 -7.81 -6.22 -19.91
N ILE A 196 -7.85 -4.89 -19.86
CA ILE A 196 -6.73 -4.03 -19.51
C ILE A 196 -6.70 -3.83 -17.98
N GLU A 197 -5.52 -3.96 -17.38
CA GLU A 197 -5.34 -3.80 -15.93
C GLU A 197 -5.83 -2.45 -15.40
N ASN A 198 -6.33 -2.42 -14.17
CA ASN A 198 -6.78 -1.19 -13.48
C ASN A 198 -7.90 -0.42 -14.22
N THR A 199 -8.70 -1.10 -15.05
CA THR A 199 -9.88 -0.52 -15.73
C THR A 199 -11.19 -1.00 -15.13
N LEU A 200 -12.26 -0.20 -15.29
CA LEU A 200 -13.62 -0.60 -14.87
C LEU A 200 -14.11 -1.84 -15.62
N GLU A 201 -13.70 -2.02 -16.88
CA GLU A 201 -14.03 -3.20 -17.68
C GLU A 201 -13.46 -4.47 -17.06
N ALA A 202 -12.15 -4.49 -16.75
CA ALA A 202 -11.50 -5.63 -16.10
C ALA A 202 -12.15 -5.97 -14.76
N LEU A 203 -12.39 -4.94 -13.94
CA LEU A 203 -13.06 -5.10 -12.66
C LEU A 203 -14.46 -5.72 -12.81
N THR A 204 -15.27 -5.19 -13.73
CA THR A 204 -16.63 -5.66 -13.97
C THR A 204 -16.63 -7.13 -14.38
N ALA A 205 -15.78 -7.49 -15.34
CA ALA A 205 -15.65 -8.87 -15.81
C ALA A 205 -15.18 -9.82 -14.70
N LEU A 206 -14.22 -9.39 -13.87
CA LEU A 206 -13.75 -10.17 -12.73
C LEU A 206 -14.88 -10.42 -11.71
N ILE A 207 -15.62 -9.37 -11.33
CA ILE A 207 -16.73 -9.48 -10.36
C ILE A 207 -17.83 -10.38 -10.92
N GLN A 208 -18.23 -10.19 -12.18
CA GLN A 208 -19.25 -11.02 -12.81
C GLN A 208 -18.84 -12.49 -12.82
N ARG A 209 -17.59 -12.79 -13.18
CA ARG A 209 -17.06 -14.16 -13.16
C ARG A 209 -17.02 -14.77 -11.76
N ASP A 210 -16.62 -14.00 -10.74
CA ASP A 210 -16.64 -14.47 -9.35
C ASP A 210 -18.06 -14.74 -8.85
N ASN A 211 -18.98 -13.83 -9.11
CA ASN A 211 -20.37 -13.93 -8.69
C ASN A 211 -21.13 -15.05 -9.42
N SER A 212 -20.79 -15.34 -10.68
CA SER A 212 -21.43 -16.41 -11.45
C SER A 212 -20.86 -17.81 -11.14
N THR A 213 -19.69 -17.90 -10.50
CA THR A 213 -19.05 -19.18 -10.17
C THR A 213 -19.62 -19.72 -8.87
N PRO A 214 -20.20 -20.93 -8.83
CA PRO A 214 -20.64 -21.55 -7.57
C PRO A 214 -19.48 -21.63 -6.57
N GLY A 215 -19.66 -21.08 -5.38
CA GLY A 215 -18.58 -20.99 -4.37
C GLY A 215 -17.55 -19.88 -4.61
N GLY A 216 -17.61 -19.18 -5.74
CA GLY A 216 -16.67 -18.14 -6.15
C GLY A 216 -15.35 -18.69 -6.71
N LEU A 217 -14.53 -17.81 -7.28
CA LEU A 217 -13.20 -18.16 -7.77
C LEU A 217 -12.28 -18.46 -6.58
N THR A 218 -11.70 -19.67 -6.55
CA THR A 218 -10.76 -20.08 -5.51
C THR A 218 -9.44 -19.31 -5.57
N THR A 219 -9.10 -18.77 -6.74
CA THR A 219 -7.91 -17.93 -6.97
C THR A 219 -8.14 -16.46 -6.65
N LEU A 220 -9.37 -16.04 -6.28
CA LEU A 220 -9.67 -14.65 -5.96
C LEU A 220 -9.80 -14.46 -4.44
N ALA A 221 -8.68 -14.12 -3.80
CA ALA A 221 -8.68 -13.79 -2.37
C ALA A 221 -9.14 -12.35 -2.13
N TYR A 222 -8.71 -11.42 -2.99
CA TYR A 222 -9.02 -10.00 -2.90
C TYR A 222 -8.87 -9.33 -4.27
N VAL A 223 -9.51 -8.18 -4.45
CA VAL A 223 -9.28 -7.31 -5.61
C VAL A 223 -8.23 -6.27 -5.22
N GLU A 224 -7.17 -6.16 -5.99
CA GLU A 224 -6.11 -5.17 -5.80
C GLU A 224 -6.05 -4.21 -6.98
N PHE A 225 -5.68 -2.96 -6.72
CA PHE A 225 -5.41 -1.94 -7.74
C PHE A 225 -4.58 -0.79 -7.17
N ASP A 226 -3.91 -0.06 -8.06
CA ASP A 226 -2.96 0.99 -7.73
C ASP A 226 -3.58 2.39 -7.81
N VAL A 227 -3.29 3.25 -6.84
CA VAL A 227 -3.82 4.63 -6.74
C VAL A 227 -2.71 5.66 -6.76
N HIS A 228 -2.98 6.72 -7.51
CA HIS A 228 -2.16 7.93 -7.56
C HIS A 228 -3.00 9.20 -7.46
N GLU A 229 -2.37 10.29 -7.07
CA GLU A 229 -2.93 11.65 -7.05
C GLU A 229 -2.50 12.47 -8.26
N THR A 230 -3.45 13.19 -8.85
CA THR A 230 -3.27 14.08 -10.01
C THR A 230 -3.03 15.54 -9.61
N ALA A 231 -2.71 16.40 -10.57
CA ALA A 231 -2.49 17.83 -10.38
C ALA A 231 -3.67 18.53 -9.68
N ASP A 232 -4.89 18.18 -10.09
CA ASP A 232 -6.18 18.67 -9.58
C ASP A 232 -6.64 17.97 -8.29
N LYS A 233 -5.75 17.19 -7.64
CA LYS A 233 -5.98 16.50 -6.36
C LYS A 233 -7.07 15.43 -6.44
N GLU A 234 -7.38 14.99 -7.65
CA GLU A 234 -8.16 13.79 -7.89
C GLU A 234 -7.31 12.54 -7.67
N LEU A 235 -7.98 11.43 -7.38
CA LEU A 235 -7.33 10.13 -7.15
C LEU A 235 -7.71 9.22 -8.31
N VAL A 236 -6.72 8.72 -9.03
CA VAL A 236 -6.88 7.91 -10.24
C VAL A 236 -6.31 6.51 -10.04
N VAL A 237 -6.85 5.54 -10.78
CA VAL A 237 -6.46 4.13 -10.68
C VAL A 237 -5.64 3.73 -11.91
N LEU A 238 -4.34 3.53 -11.73
CA LEU A 238 -3.39 3.08 -12.76
C LEU A 238 -2.09 2.60 -12.11
N HIS A 239 -1.42 1.62 -12.72
CA HIS A 239 -0.18 1.09 -12.15
C HIS A 239 0.98 2.08 -12.30
N ASP A 240 1.27 2.47 -13.54
CA ASP A 240 2.28 3.47 -13.89
C ASP A 240 1.86 4.25 -15.14
N LEU A 241 2.20 5.55 -15.17
CA LEU A 241 1.76 6.46 -16.23
C LEU A 241 2.43 6.13 -17.55
N HIS A 242 3.72 5.82 -17.53
CA HIS A 242 4.52 5.50 -18.70
C HIS A 242 3.92 4.33 -19.48
N SER A 243 3.57 3.22 -18.82
CA SER A 243 2.99 2.05 -19.50
C SER A 243 1.64 2.37 -20.11
N VAL A 244 0.79 3.15 -19.43
CA VAL A 244 -0.51 3.59 -19.98
C VAL A 244 -0.30 4.43 -21.24
N LEU A 245 0.57 5.44 -21.17
CA LEU A 245 0.81 6.35 -22.29
C LEU A 245 1.54 5.66 -23.45
N ALA A 246 2.57 4.86 -23.18
CA ALA A 246 3.31 4.11 -24.19
C ALA A 246 2.41 3.10 -24.93
N ALA A 247 1.52 2.42 -24.19
CA ALA A 247 0.55 1.52 -24.81
C ALA A 247 -0.51 2.27 -25.62
N SER A 248 -0.78 3.55 -25.34
CA SER A 248 -1.87 4.32 -25.96
C SER A 248 -1.41 5.23 -27.09
N ALA A 249 -0.13 5.64 -27.10
CA ALA A 249 0.42 6.60 -28.04
C ALA A 249 0.35 6.19 -29.53
N PRO A 250 0.48 4.91 -29.92
CA PRO A 250 0.44 4.53 -31.33
C PRO A 250 -0.93 4.69 -32.02
N TYR A 251 -2.00 4.93 -31.26
CA TYR A 251 -3.36 4.88 -31.77
C TYR A 251 -3.86 6.28 -32.18
N GLU A 252 -4.45 6.39 -33.37
CA GLU A 252 -4.93 7.64 -33.96
C GLU A 252 -5.91 8.40 -33.04
N ILE A 253 -6.82 7.67 -32.38
CA ILE A 253 -7.80 8.22 -31.43
C ILE A 253 -7.14 9.02 -30.28
N ASN A 254 -5.87 8.73 -29.97
CA ASN A 254 -5.13 9.40 -28.91
C ASN A 254 -4.20 10.52 -29.40
N GLN A 255 -4.02 10.72 -30.71
CA GLN A 255 -3.01 11.68 -31.22
C GLN A 255 -3.22 13.09 -30.66
N GLY A 256 -4.46 13.58 -30.62
CA GLY A 256 -4.78 14.91 -30.10
C GLY A 256 -4.44 15.07 -28.61
N ILE A 257 -4.80 14.09 -27.77
CA ILE A 257 -4.46 14.14 -26.33
C ILE A 257 -2.95 13.95 -26.13
N MET A 258 -2.27 13.11 -26.91
CA MET A 258 -0.83 12.92 -26.79
C MET A 258 -0.03 14.19 -27.13
N GLN A 259 -0.48 14.96 -28.13
CA GLN A 259 0.10 16.27 -28.43
C GLN A 259 -0.10 17.27 -27.29
N GLU A 260 -1.30 17.30 -26.69
CA GLU A 260 -1.59 18.14 -25.53
C GLU A 260 -0.72 17.78 -24.32
N LEU A 261 -0.58 16.49 -24.01
CA LEU A 261 0.26 16.00 -22.91
C LEU A 261 1.74 16.34 -23.16
N ALA A 262 2.22 16.20 -24.40
CA ALA A 262 3.57 16.61 -24.76
C ALA A 262 3.80 18.12 -24.59
N GLY A 263 2.80 18.94 -24.95
CA GLY A 263 2.82 20.39 -24.70
C GLY A 263 2.85 20.78 -23.22
N ALA A 264 2.32 19.92 -22.34
CA ALA A 264 2.41 20.06 -20.88
C ALA A 264 3.76 19.60 -20.28
N GLY A 265 4.75 19.26 -21.14
CA GLY A 265 6.09 18.87 -20.71
C GLY A 265 6.27 17.38 -20.42
N LEU A 266 5.27 16.53 -20.70
CA LEU A 266 5.45 15.08 -20.65
C LEU A 266 6.19 14.61 -21.90
N GLN A 267 7.49 14.42 -21.77
CA GLN A 267 8.28 13.72 -22.76
C GLN A 267 8.11 12.22 -22.54
N LEU A 268 7.32 11.57 -23.40
CA LEU A 268 7.38 10.13 -23.54
C LEU A 268 8.72 9.79 -24.17
N GLU A 269 9.70 9.41 -23.35
CA GLU A 269 10.89 8.77 -23.88
C GLU A 269 10.41 7.56 -24.67
N ALA A 270 10.71 7.57 -25.99
CA ALA A 270 10.40 6.43 -26.84
C ALA A 270 10.92 5.17 -26.15
N PRO A 271 10.13 4.08 -26.06
CA PRO A 271 10.53 2.89 -25.34
C PRO A 271 11.88 2.45 -25.90
N ALA A 272 12.94 2.66 -25.12
CA ALA A 272 14.28 2.40 -25.60
C ALA A 272 14.31 0.92 -25.95
N THR A 273 14.67 0.60 -27.19
CA THR A 273 14.93 -0.78 -27.64
C THR A 273 16.12 -1.42 -26.89
N THR A 274 16.74 -0.67 -25.97
CA THR A 274 17.84 -1.10 -25.12
C THR A 274 17.31 -1.84 -23.89
N SER A 275 17.92 -2.99 -23.57
CA SER A 275 17.50 -3.87 -22.48
C SER A 275 17.22 -3.10 -21.18
N THR A 276 16.06 -3.39 -20.58
CA THR A 276 15.51 -2.80 -19.35
C THR A 276 16.56 -2.68 -18.22
N ALA A 277 17.55 -3.57 -18.19
CA ALA A 277 18.67 -3.57 -17.25
C ALA A 277 19.55 -2.30 -17.32
N LYS A 278 19.86 -1.77 -18.52
CA LYS A 278 20.69 -0.55 -18.65
C LYS A 278 19.95 0.71 -18.22
N LEU A 279 18.65 0.78 -18.48
CA LEU A 279 17.78 1.86 -18.00
C LEU A 279 17.65 1.82 -16.47
N MET A 280 17.46 0.63 -15.89
CA MET A 280 17.41 0.46 -14.43
C MET A 280 18.70 0.93 -13.75
N GLN A 281 19.86 0.57 -14.31
CA GLN A 281 21.17 0.97 -13.78
C GLN A 281 21.42 2.48 -13.91
N LYS A 282 20.98 3.10 -15.01
CA LYS A 282 21.13 4.55 -15.23
C LYS A 282 20.17 5.39 -14.38
N ALA A 283 18.94 4.93 -14.17
CA ALA A 283 17.98 5.57 -13.27
C ALA A 283 18.50 5.55 -11.82
N GLN A 284 18.95 4.38 -11.34
CA GLN A 284 19.59 4.26 -10.03
C GLN A 284 20.84 5.14 -9.88
N ALA A 285 21.71 5.19 -10.90
CA ALA A 285 22.91 6.02 -10.89
C ALA A 285 22.63 7.53 -10.89
N ALA A 286 21.49 7.97 -11.44
CA ALA A 286 21.11 9.38 -11.51
C ALA A 286 20.40 9.88 -10.24
N GLY A 287 20.21 9.04 -9.22
CA GLY A 287 19.38 9.38 -8.05
C GLY A 287 17.90 9.61 -8.39
N ARG A 288 17.50 9.38 -9.65
CA ARG A 288 16.10 9.35 -10.06
C ARG A 288 15.58 7.98 -9.64
N GLY A 289 14.82 7.93 -8.56
CA GLY A 289 14.16 6.69 -8.15
C GLY A 289 13.53 6.01 -9.38
N LEU A 290 13.60 4.68 -9.45
CA LEU A 290 13.07 3.82 -10.52
C LEU A 290 11.58 4.08 -10.89
N TYR A 291 10.92 4.99 -10.18
CA TYR A 291 9.55 5.43 -10.32
C TYR A 291 9.46 6.94 -10.62
N GLY A 292 10.33 7.46 -11.48
CA GLY A 292 10.37 8.87 -11.91
C GLY A 292 9.09 9.40 -12.56
N ASP A 293 8.08 8.56 -12.73
CA ASP A 293 6.77 8.89 -13.30
C ASP A 293 5.86 9.68 -12.38
N THR A 294 6.10 9.72 -11.06
CA THR A 294 5.22 10.48 -10.15
C THR A 294 5.23 11.97 -10.46
N ALA A 295 6.36 12.51 -10.93
CA ALA A 295 6.46 13.91 -11.32
C ALA A 295 5.63 14.20 -12.59
N GLY A 296 5.62 13.28 -13.56
CA GLY A 296 4.81 13.41 -14.77
C GLY A 296 3.32 13.28 -14.50
N LEU A 297 2.91 12.46 -13.54
CA LEU A 297 1.50 12.32 -13.20
C LEU A 297 0.95 13.52 -12.42
N GLN A 298 1.76 14.11 -11.55
CA GLN A 298 1.37 15.28 -10.75
C GLN A 298 1.23 16.57 -11.58
N SER A 299 1.60 16.57 -12.86
CA SER A 299 1.33 17.67 -13.79
C SER A 299 0.05 17.48 -14.62
N LEU A 300 -0.61 16.31 -14.51
CA LEU A 300 -1.83 15.99 -15.25
C LEU A 300 -3.07 16.05 -14.38
N THR A 301 -4.17 16.52 -14.95
CA THR A 301 -5.50 16.46 -14.32
C THR A 301 -6.16 15.10 -14.57
N ALA A 302 -7.10 14.71 -13.71
CA ALA A 302 -7.89 13.49 -13.95
C ALA A 302 -8.71 13.58 -15.26
N ALA A 303 -9.18 14.77 -15.61
CA ALA A 303 -9.91 15.00 -16.86
C ALA A 303 -9.05 14.73 -18.11
N GLN A 304 -7.76 15.10 -18.08
CA GLN A 304 -6.82 14.80 -19.17
C GLN A 304 -6.55 13.30 -19.28
N LEU A 305 -6.30 12.62 -18.15
CA LEU A 305 -6.09 11.17 -18.14
C LEU A 305 -7.31 10.40 -18.65
N LYS A 306 -8.52 10.85 -18.31
CA LYS A 306 -9.76 10.24 -18.75
C LYS A 306 -10.02 10.36 -20.26
N ARG A 307 -9.33 11.28 -20.95
CA ARG A 307 -9.40 11.41 -22.43
C ARG A 307 -8.49 10.41 -23.16
N VAL A 308 -7.56 9.76 -22.46
CA VAL A 308 -6.69 8.73 -23.05
C VAL A 308 -7.48 7.44 -23.20
N HIS A 309 -7.58 6.94 -24.43
CA HIS A 309 -8.13 5.62 -24.75
C HIS A 309 -7.05 4.56 -24.58
N ILE A 310 -7.13 3.77 -23.51
CA ILE A 310 -6.04 2.87 -23.16
C ILE A 310 -5.90 1.79 -24.24
N SER A 311 -4.69 1.72 -24.82
CA SER A 311 -4.39 0.80 -25.94
C SER A 311 -5.33 0.96 -27.13
N GLY A 312 -5.80 2.18 -27.37
CA GLY A 312 -6.69 2.54 -28.48
C GLY A 312 -8.14 2.05 -28.34
N ARG A 313 -8.51 1.43 -27.22
CA ARG A 313 -9.87 0.90 -27.01
C ARG A 313 -10.83 2.04 -26.67
N GLN A 314 -11.82 2.25 -27.54
CA GLN A 314 -12.84 3.28 -27.33
C GLN A 314 -13.63 3.00 -26.04
N GLY A 315 -13.81 4.02 -25.20
CA GLY A 315 -14.52 3.92 -23.92
C GLY A 315 -13.71 3.33 -22.75
N VAL A 316 -12.49 2.84 -22.99
CA VAL A 316 -11.61 2.31 -21.93
C VAL A 316 -10.63 3.39 -21.51
N HIS A 317 -10.77 3.88 -20.28
CA HIS A 317 -10.07 5.05 -19.77
C HIS A 317 -9.50 4.79 -18.38
N VAL A 318 -8.61 5.66 -17.91
CA VAL A 318 -8.14 5.69 -16.51
C VAL A 318 -9.29 6.16 -15.62
N PRO A 319 -9.81 5.33 -14.72
CA PRO A 319 -10.91 5.72 -13.84
C PRO A 319 -10.40 6.47 -12.60
N THR A 320 -11.28 7.25 -11.97
CA THR A 320 -11.02 7.76 -10.61
C THR A 320 -11.20 6.66 -9.57
N LEU A 321 -10.59 6.82 -8.40
CA LEU A 321 -10.79 5.91 -7.27
C LEU A 321 -12.27 5.82 -6.87
N GLU A 322 -12.99 6.95 -6.91
CA GLU A 322 -14.41 6.97 -6.61
C GLU A 322 -15.23 6.15 -7.62
N GLU A 323 -14.95 6.30 -8.92
CA GLU A 323 -15.59 5.49 -9.97
C GLU A 323 -15.30 4.00 -9.78
N PHE A 324 -14.07 3.65 -9.43
CA PHE A 324 -13.65 2.28 -9.20
C PHE A 324 -14.36 1.64 -8.00
N LEU A 325 -14.40 2.33 -6.86
CA LEU A 325 -15.08 1.85 -5.66
C LEU A 325 -16.60 1.77 -5.86
N ARG A 326 -17.19 2.72 -6.59
CA ARG A 326 -18.61 2.68 -6.98
C ARG A 326 -18.90 1.49 -7.90
N CYS A 327 -17.99 1.14 -8.79
CA CYS A 327 -18.10 -0.07 -9.61
C CYS A 327 -18.10 -1.34 -8.74
N CYS A 328 -17.18 -1.45 -7.77
CA CYS A 328 -17.20 -2.55 -6.79
C CYS A 328 -18.54 -2.67 -6.06
N THR A 329 -19.11 -1.54 -5.62
CA THR A 329 -20.40 -1.52 -4.92
C THR A 329 -21.57 -1.89 -5.83
N SER A 330 -21.68 -1.28 -7.01
CA SER A 330 -22.78 -1.50 -7.96
C SER A 330 -22.82 -2.92 -8.53
N HIS A 331 -21.67 -3.56 -8.69
CA HIS A 331 -21.57 -4.96 -9.12
C HIS A 331 -21.56 -5.96 -7.96
N ASN A 332 -21.83 -5.49 -6.74
CA ASN A 332 -21.93 -6.29 -5.54
C ASN A 332 -20.70 -7.16 -5.24
N LEU A 333 -19.49 -6.58 -5.35
CA LEU A 333 -18.24 -7.28 -4.99
C LEU A 333 -18.32 -7.82 -3.56
N GLN A 334 -18.07 -9.13 -3.39
CA GLN A 334 -18.10 -9.85 -2.11
C GLN A 334 -16.71 -10.12 -1.52
N ARG A 335 -15.64 -9.63 -2.16
CA ARG A 335 -14.25 -9.87 -1.73
C ARG A 335 -13.64 -8.65 -1.06
N SER A 336 -12.60 -8.87 -0.27
CA SER A 336 -11.78 -7.78 0.25
C SER A 336 -11.16 -6.97 -0.89
N VAL A 337 -10.95 -5.67 -0.64
CA VAL A 337 -10.24 -4.76 -1.54
C VAL A 337 -8.89 -4.37 -0.94
N ALA A 338 -7.85 -4.36 -1.77
CA ALA A 338 -6.53 -3.83 -1.46
C ALA A 338 -6.23 -2.65 -2.37
N VAL A 339 -6.02 -1.48 -1.80
CA VAL A 339 -5.74 -0.26 -2.54
C VAL A 339 -4.26 0.06 -2.39
N GLU A 340 -3.47 -0.24 -3.42
CA GLU A 340 -2.03 0.04 -3.39
C GLU A 340 -1.76 1.53 -3.60
N VAL A 341 -1.14 2.16 -2.62
CA VAL A 341 -0.77 3.57 -2.70
C VAL A 341 0.58 3.69 -3.40
N LYS A 342 0.58 4.33 -4.57
CA LYS A 342 1.81 4.66 -5.30
C LYS A 342 2.25 6.10 -5.06
N SER A 343 1.31 7.05 -5.13
CA SER A 343 1.60 8.47 -4.94
C SER A 343 0.39 9.24 -4.44
N VAL A 344 0.42 9.75 -3.20
CA VAL A 344 -0.57 10.69 -2.67
C VAL A 344 0.18 11.75 -1.87
N ALA A 345 0.39 12.91 -2.47
CA ALA A 345 1.34 13.91 -2.01
C ALA A 345 0.71 15.02 -1.16
N THR A 346 -0.58 15.34 -1.34
CA THR A 346 -1.20 16.48 -0.65
C THR A 346 -2.14 16.06 0.47
N ASP A 347 -2.32 16.91 1.48
CA ASP A 347 -3.27 16.65 2.56
C ASP A 347 -4.71 16.55 2.06
N THR A 348 -5.08 17.32 1.04
CA THR A 348 -6.36 17.21 0.36
C THR A 348 -6.53 15.81 -0.26
N GLY A 349 -5.52 15.33 -0.99
CA GLY A 349 -5.51 13.99 -1.58
C GLY A 349 -5.58 12.88 -0.53
N ARG A 350 -4.80 12.99 0.55
CA ARG A 350 -4.79 12.02 1.67
C ARG A 350 -6.13 11.98 2.40
N ALA A 351 -6.73 13.14 2.69
CA ALA A 351 -8.04 13.23 3.31
C ALA A 351 -9.12 12.62 2.41
N LYS A 352 -9.10 12.96 1.11
CA LYS A 352 -9.99 12.37 0.10
C LYS A 352 -9.85 10.85 0.05
N PHE A 353 -8.62 10.35 0.03
CA PHE A 353 -8.30 8.93 0.00
C PHE A 353 -8.91 8.20 1.21
N VAL A 354 -8.60 8.64 2.44
CA VAL A 354 -9.12 8.02 3.66
C VAL A 354 -10.66 8.06 3.71
N ASN A 355 -11.26 9.18 3.28
CA ASN A 355 -12.72 9.32 3.25
C ASN A 355 -13.39 8.35 2.28
N LEU A 356 -12.85 8.19 1.07
CA LEU A 356 -13.37 7.24 0.07
C LEU A 356 -13.27 5.80 0.56
N LEU A 357 -12.15 5.41 1.17
CA LEU A 357 -11.99 4.05 1.72
C LEU A 357 -12.96 3.79 2.87
N ARG A 358 -13.16 4.78 3.76
CA ARG A 358 -14.13 4.71 4.86
C ARG A 358 -15.55 4.53 4.34
N GLN A 359 -15.94 5.32 3.33
CA GLN A 359 -17.26 5.23 2.72
C GLN A 359 -17.49 3.86 2.09
N TYR A 360 -16.55 3.39 1.28
CA TYR A 360 -16.64 2.05 0.69
C TYR A 360 -16.76 0.95 1.75
N LYS A 361 -15.98 1.03 2.85
CA LYS A 361 -16.07 0.10 3.97
C LYS A 361 -17.49 0.05 4.54
N GLN A 362 -18.10 1.20 4.77
CA GLN A 362 -19.47 1.30 5.29
C GLN A 362 -20.48 0.68 4.32
N ASP A 363 -20.37 1.02 3.03
CA ASP A 363 -21.24 0.47 1.97
C ASP A 363 -21.07 -1.05 1.82
N PHE A 364 -19.85 -1.56 2.02
CA PHE A 364 -19.56 -2.99 1.99
C PHE A 364 -20.19 -3.70 3.19
N GLU A 365 -19.99 -3.18 4.41
CA GLU A 365 -20.52 -3.77 5.65
C GLU A 365 -22.05 -3.83 5.65
N GLN A 366 -22.73 -2.84 5.05
CA GLN A 366 -24.19 -2.85 4.92
C GLN A 366 -24.73 -3.90 3.95
N ARG A 367 -23.94 -4.30 2.95
CA ARG A 367 -24.34 -5.26 1.91
C ARG A 367 -23.79 -6.66 2.15
N GLN A 368 -22.90 -6.83 3.12
CA GLN A 368 -22.19 -8.08 3.33
C GLN A 368 -23.17 -9.16 3.78
N ASP A 369 -23.25 -10.26 3.02
CA ASP A 369 -23.95 -11.45 3.45
C ASP A 369 -23.18 -12.09 4.63
N PRO A 370 -23.79 -12.23 5.82
CA PRO A 370 -23.16 -12.85 6.98
C PRO A 370 -22.62 -14.26 6.69
N ASN A 371 -23.26 -14.98 5.77
CA ASN A 371 -22.87 -16.34 5.36
C ASN A 371 -21.64 -16.36 4.44
N MET A 372 -21.24 -15.21 3.89
CA MET A 372 -20.10 -15.03 2.98
C MET A 372 -18.87 -14.44 3.69
N THR A 373 -18.91 -14.24 5.00
CA THR A 373 -17.80 -13.67 5.81
C THR A 373 -16.49 -14.46 5.66
N SER A 374 -16.57 -15.77 5.39
CA SER A 374 -15.41 -16.64 5.10
C SER A 374 -14.63 -16.24 3.85
N ARG A 375 -15.23 -15.46 2.94
CA ARG A 375 -14.58 -14.98 1.71
C ARG A 375 -13.70 -13.75 1.90
N LEU A 376 -13.67 -13.16 3.10
CA LEU A 376 -12.82 -12.02 3.39
C LEU A 376 -11.38 -12.46 3.62
N TYR A 377 -10.46 -11.84 2.88
CA TYR A 377 -9.05 -11.89 3.22
C TYR A 377 -8.81 -11.09 4.51
N LYS A 378 -8.68 -11.81 5.63
CA LYS A 378 -8.62 -11.28 7.00
C LYS A 378 -7.58 -10.15 7.19
N PRO A 379 -6.37 -10.20 6.62
CA PRO A 379 -5.42 -9.10 6.75
C PRO A 379 -5.95 -7.76 6.25
N PHE A 380 -6.86 -7.76 5.27
CA PHE A 380 -7.37 -6.55 4.63
C PHE A 380 -8.69 -6.06 5.20
N ALA A 381 -9.69 -6.95 5.35
CA ALA A 381 -11.03 -6.74 5.94
C ALA A 381 -11.68 -5.34 5.78
N PRO A 382 -12.93 -5.28 5.28
CA PRO A 382 -13.27 -5.45 3.85
C PRO A 382 -12.43 -4.60 2.88
N ILE A 383 -11.64 -3.63 3.39
CA ILE A 383 -10.74 -2.82 2.58
C ILE A 383 -9.47 -2.45 3.36
N ALA A 384 -8.32 -2.52 2.68
CA ALA A 384 -7.05 -2.04 3.19
C ALA A 384 -6.34 -1.12 2.20
N ALA A 385 -5.63 -0.13 2.74
CA ALA A 385 -4.57 0.54 2.01
C ALA A 385 -3.29 -0.30 2.11
N ILE A 386 -2.70 -0.65 0.98
CA ILE A 386 -1.43 -1.36 0.92
C ILE A 386 -0.38 -0.46 0.28
N SER A 387 0.90 -0.67 0.58
CA SER A 387 1.98 0.07 -0.07
C SER A 387 3.32 -0.60 0.16
N PHE A 388 4.26 -0.40 -0.75
CA PHE A 388 5.68 -0.55 -0.42
C PHE A 388 6.12 0.59 0.51
N PRO A 389 7.06 0.35 1.44
CA PRO A 389 7.51 1.39 2.37
C PRO A 389 8.03 2.66 1.68
N PHE A 390 8.68 2.53 0.53
CA PHE A 390 9.23 3.67 -0.22
C PHE A 390 8.17 4.51 -0.95
N PHE A 391 6.97 3.97 -1.21
CA PHE A 391 5.82 4.78 -1.65
C PHE A 391 5.04 5.35 -0.46
N TRP A 392 4.97 4.59 0.64
CA TRP A 392 4.24 5.00 1.83
C TRP A 392 4.87 6.22 2.51
N ALA A 393 6.20 6.24 2.65
CA ALA A 393 6.89 7.31 3.37
C ALA A 393 6.68 8.70 2.75
N PRO A 394 6.81 8.90 1.42
CA PRO A 394 6.42 10.16 0.77
C PRO A 394 4.91 10.44 0.89
N ALA A 395 4.08 9.39 0.85
CA ALA A 395 2.63 9.56 0.81
C ALA A 395 2.01 9.86 2.17
N PHE A 396 2.51 9.32 3.27
CA PHE A 396 1.90 9.48 4.60
C PHE A 396 2.91 9.76 5.71
N GLY A 397 4.18 9.93 5.38
CA GLY A 397 5.26 10.22 6.31
C GLY A 397 6.08 8.99 6.66
N GLU A 398 7.37 9.22 6.88
CA GLU A 398 8.27 8.21 7.42
C GLU A 398 7.82 7.78 8.81
N PHE A 399 8.08 6.51 9.13
CA PHE A 399 7.70 5.95 10.41
C PHE A 399 8.21 6.81 11.58
N GLY A 400 7.32 7.10 12.53
CA GLY A 400 7.65 7.89 13.72
C GLY A 400 7.58 9.41 13.54
N THR A 401 7.47 9.93 12.31
CA THR A 401 7.30 11.37 12.05
C THR A 401 5.91 11.89 12.49
N PRO A 402 5.76 13.21 12.73
CA PRO A 402 4.44 13.79 13.02
C PRO A 402 3.38 13.49 11.95
N MET A 403 3.75 13.61 10.67
CA MET A 403 2.88 13.31 9.53
C MET A 403 2.40 11.85 9.55
N TRP A 404 3.32 10.91 9.80
CA TRP A 404 2.96 9.50 9.95
C TRP A 404 1.98 9.26 11.10
N ARG A 405 2.21 9.87 12.27
CA ARG A 405 1.32 9.71 13.44
C ARG A 405 -0.08 10.25 13.15
N GLU A 406 -0.15 11.40 12.47
CA GLU A 406 -1.40 12.02 12.06
C GLU A 406 -2.20 11.09 11.15
N TRP A 407 -1.62 10.69 10.01
CA TRP A 407 -2.34 9.86 9.04
C TRP A 407 -2.63 8.46 9.57
N ALA A 408 -1.73 7.88 10.38
CA ALA A 408 -2.01 6.64 11.10
C ALA A 408 -3.24 6.77 12.02
N LEU A 409 -3.42 7.90 12.69
CA LEU A 409 -4.63 8.16 13.48
C LEU A 409 -5.86 8.28 12.59
N GLN A 410 -5.76 8.94 11.43
CA GLN A 410 -6.88 9.06 10.48
C GLN A 410 -7.33 7.70 9.94
N PHE A 411 -6.40 6.83 9.53
CA PHE A 411 -6.72 5.45 9.10
C PHE A 411 -7.38 4.64 10.22
N ARG A 412 -6.87 4.73 11.45
CA ARG A 412 -7.49 4.06 12.61
C ARG A 412 -8.91 4.56 12.88
N LYS A 413 -9.14 5.87 12.84
CA LYS A 413 -10.48 6.47 13.00
C LYS A 413 -11.44 6.04 11.88
N ALA A 414 -10.92 5.89 10.66
CA ALA A 414 -11.68 5.39 9.53
C ALA A 414 -11.95 3.87 9.59
N GLY A 415 -11.30 3.14 10.49
CA GLY A 415 -11.37 1.68 10.55
C GLY A 415 -10.76 1.00 9.33
N VAL A 416 -9.86 1.67 8.61
CA VAL A 416 -9.21 1.16 7.40
C VAL A 416 -7.87 0.55 7.78
N ASN A 417 -7.65 -0.69 7.38
CA ASN A 417 -6.38 -1.37 7.61
C ASN A 417 -5.28 -0.79 6.71
N THR A 418 -4.05 -0.74 7.22
CA THR A 418 -2.87 -0.37 6.42
C THR A 418 -1.83 -1.49 6.48
N ARG A 419 -1.30 -1.92 5.33
CA ARG A 419 -0.43 -3.11 5.22
C ARG A 419 0.75 -2.89 4.27
N CYS A 420 1.87 -3.54 4.56
CA CYS A 420 3.00 -3.57 3.64
C CYS A 420 2.78 -4.60 2.53
N CYS A 421 3.02 -4.26 1.26
CA CYS A 421 2.89 -5.19 0.12
C CYS A 421 3.83 -6.40 0.23
N VAL A 422 5.00 -6.24 0.88
CA VAL A 422 5.99 -7.32 1.04
C VAL A 422 5.65 -8.23 2.22
N TRP A 423 5.05 -7.67 3.27
CA TRP A 423 4.73 -8.42 4.47
C TRP A 423 3.37 -7.98 5.01
N HIS A 424 2.31 -8.70 4.63
CA HIS A 424 0.94 -8.38 5.04
C HIS A 424 0.69 -8.45 6.55
N ALA A 425 1.63 -8.97 7.35
CA ALA A 425 1.53 -8.89 8.82
C ALA A 425 1.95 -7.52 9.36
N LEU A 426 2.81 -6.79 8.64
CA LEU A 426 3.32 -5.49 9.04
C LEU A 426 2.24 -4.41 8.84
N ASN A 427 1.84 -3.77 9.93
CA ASN A 427 0.82 -2.73 9.91
C ASN A 427 1.47 -1.35 9.81
N LEU A 428 1.34 -0.70 8.66
CA LEU A 428 2.00 0.59 8.36
C LEU A 428 1.52 1.73 9.27
N SER A 429 0.33 1.66 9.87
CA SER A 429 -0.20 2.66 10.80
C SER A 429 0.14 2.40 12.27
N ARG A 430 0.71 1.23 12.59
CA ARG A 430 1.11 0.87 13.95
C ARG A 430 2.63 0.79 14.12
N GLY A 431 3.38 0.63 13.03
CA GLY A 431 4.84 0.45 13.11
C GLY A 431 5.28 -0.88 13.69
N ALA A 432 4.35 -1.83 13.78
CA ALA A 432 4.52 -3.15 14.38
C ALA A 432 4.34 -4.23 13.32
#